data_AF-A0A9D8NR92-F1
#
_entry.id   AF-A0A9D8NR92-F1
#
_cell.length_a   1.000
_cell.length_b   1.000
_cell.length_c   1.000
_cell.angle_alpha   90.00
_cell.angle_beta   90.00
_cell.angle_gamma   90.00
#
_symmetry.space_group_name_H-M   'P 1'
#
loop_
_entity.id
_entity.type
_entity.pdbx_description
1 polymer ?
#
loop_
_entity_poly.entity_id
_entity_poly.type
_entity_poly.pdbx_seq_one_letter_code
_entity_poly.pdbx_strand_id
1 'polypeptide(L)' 'MSENLKAEKLLYDMDETCKLLGIKKSLLYQLTMRKEIAVCKIGKLNYFRRKDLEAFVNGNVVEGGQLSK' A
#
# COMPACT_ATOMS: atom_id res chain seq x y z
N MET A 1 -5.09 -24.97 -18.87
CA MET A 1 -3.81 -24.26 -18.69
C MET A 1 -4.08 -22.92 -18.03
N SER A 2 -4.36 -22.94 -16.72
CA SER A 2 -4.51 -21.71 -15.94
C SER A 2 -3.56 -21.79 -14.75
N GLU A 3 -2.27 -21.95 -15.06
CA GLU A 3 -1.21 -21.64 -14.12
C GLU A 3 -1.19 -20.13 -13.95
N ASN A 4 -1.75 -19.65 -12.85
CA ASN A 4 -1.31 -18.40 -12.23
C ASN A 4 -1.67 -18.44 -10.75
N LEU A 5 -1.13 -19.44 -10.05
CA LEU A 5 -0.93 -19.33 -8.62
C LEU A 5 0.26 -18.39 -8.40
N LYS A 6 0.09 -17.09 -8.69
CA LYS A 6 0.92 -16.09 -8.00
C LYS A 6 0.53 -16.26 -6.55
N ALA A 7 1.39 -16.84 -5.74
CA ALA A 7 1.21 -16.86 -4.29
C ALA A 7 0.98 -15.41 -3.86
N GLU A 8 -0.29 -15.05 -3.64
CA GLU A 8 -0.68 -13.67 -3.44
C GLU A 8 -0.14 -13.27 -2.08
N LYS A 9 1.04 -12.64 -2.09
CA LYS A 9 1.68 -12.18 -0.87
C LYS A 9 0.68 -11.28 -0.15
N LEU A 10 0.19 -11.75 0.99
CA LEU A 10 -0.88 -11.08 1.72
C LEU A 10 -0.38 -9.84 2.45
N LEU A 11 0.92 -9.79 2.74
CA LEU A 11 1.59 -8.74 3.51
C LEU A 11 2.78 -8.19 2.74
N TYR A 12 2.80 -6.88 2.56
CA TYR A 12 3.86 -6.12 1.92
C TYR A 12 4.60 -5.27 2.95
N ASP A 13 5.91 -5.10 2.80
CA ASP A 13 6.66 -4.14 3.61
C ASP A 13 6.52 -2.72 3.02
N MET A 14 7.06 -1.71 3.70
CA MET A 14 7.08 -0.33 3.20
C MET A 14 7.66 -0.17 1.78
N ASP A 15 8.77 -0.85 1.47
CA ASP A 15 9.40 -0.75 0.15
C ASP A 15 8.53 -1.35 -0.95
N GLU A 16 7.99 -2.54 -0.70
CA GLU A 16 7.08 -3.18 -1.65
C GLU A 16 5.77 -2.42 -1.81
N THR A 17 5.19 -1.90 -0.73
CA THR A 17 3.99 -1.06 -0.79
C THR A 17 4.23 0.21 -1.60
N CYS A 18 5.38 0.86 -1.42
CA CYS A 18 5.77 1.99 -2.24
C CYS A 18 5.86 1.65 -3.73
N LYS A 19 6.46 0.51 -4.07
CA LYS A 19 6.54 0.03 -5.46
C LYS A 19 5.17 -0.31 -6.03
N LEU A 20 4.31 -0.92 -5.22
CA LEU A 20 2.97 -1.36 -5.62
C LEU A 20 2.02 -0.18 -5.84
N LEU A 21 2.10 0.85 -5.00
CA LEU A 21 1.32 2.08 -5.11
C LEU A 21 1.95 3.14 -6.03
N GLY A 22 3.24 3.00 -6.37
CA GLY A 22 3.99 4.00 -7.13
C GLY A 22 4.24 5.31 -6.35
N ILE A 23 4.28 5.25 -5.01
CA ILE A 23 4.44 6.44 -4.17
C ILE A 23 5.78 6.46 -3.42
N LYS A 24 6.23 7.66 -3.03
CA LYS A 24 7.44 7.83 -2.21
C LYS A 24 7.21 7.35 -0.77
N LYS A 25 8.26 6.82 -0.13
CA LYS A 25 8.22 6.39 1.30
C LYS A 25 7.72 7.47 2.24
N SER A 26 8.10 8.72 2.02
CA SER A 26 7.62 9.85 2.82
C SER A 26 6.09 10.00 2.76
N LEU A 27 5.48 9.84 1.57
CA LEU A 27 4.03 9.92 1.42
C LEU A 27 3.35 8.74 2.12
N LEU A 28 3.87 7.52 1.93
CA LEU A 28 3.36 6.34 2.62
C LEU A 28 3.42 6.50 4.14
N TYR A 29 4.52 7.06 4.68
CA TYR A 29 4.62 7.41 6.09
C TYR A 29 3.53 8.41 6.51
N GLN A 30 3.33 9.50 5.77
CA GLN A 30 2.27 10.47 6.09
C GLN A 30 0.87 9.82 6.08
N LEU A 31 0.57 8.96 5.11
CA LEU A 31 -0.68 8.21 5.04
C LEU A 31 -0.86 7.28 6.25
N THR A 32 0.20 6.61 6.70
CA THR A 32 0.15 5.79 7.93
C THR A 32 -0.06 6.62 9.18
N MET A 33 0.54 7.82 9.26
CA MET A 33 0.37 8.73 10.40
C MET A 33 -1.04 9.31 10.45
N ARG A 34 -1.62 9.62 9.28
CA ARG A 34 -3.00 10.07 9.11
C ARG A 34 -4.03 8.95 9.31
N LYS A 35 -3.58 7.69 9.43
CA LYS A 35 -4.42 6.49 9.53
C LYS A 35 -5.32 6.28 8.30
N GLU A 36 -4.90 6.78 7.14
CA GLU A 36 -5.61 6.59 5.87
C GLU A 36 -5.33 5.21 5.28
N ILE A 37 -4.15 4.63 5.58
CA ILE A 37 -3.81 3.25 5.28
C ILE A 37 -3.65 2.47 6.59
N ALA A 38 -4.33 1.33 6.68
CA ALA A 38 -4.15 0.39 7.78
C ALA A 38 -2.75 -0.25 7.72
N VAL A 39 -1.96 -0.01 8.77
CA VAL A 39 -0.63 -0.59 8.95
C VAL A 39 -0.66 -1.62 10.07
N CYS A 40 -0.09 -2.79 9.81
CA CYS A 40 0.05 -3.87 10.78
C CYS A 40 1.52 -3.93 11.23
N LYS A 41 1.79 -3.62 12.49
CA LYS A 41 3.13 -3.79 13.06
C LYS A 41 3.34 -5.25 13.44
N ILE A 42 4.34 -5.87 12.83
CA ILE A 42 4.80 -7.21 13.20
C ILE A 42 6.22 -7.06 13.72
N GLY A 43 6.36 -7.07 15.04
CA GLY A 43 7.62 -6.75 15.71
C GLY A 43 8.04 -5.30 15.49
N LYS A 44 9.22 -5.09 14.91
CA LYS A 44 9.79 -3.76 14.62
C LYS A 44 9.45 -3.24 13.22
N LEU A 45 8.80 -4.07 12.39
CA LEU A 45 8.53 -3.77 10.99
C LEU A 45 7.04 -3.44 10.77
N ASN A 46 6.80 -2.52 9.85
CA ASN A 46 5.46 -2.14 9.40
C ASN A 46 5.12 -2.93 8.15
N TYR A 47 3.99 -3.63 8.18
CA TYR A 47 3.46 -4.39 7.08
C TYR A 47 2.07 -3.90 6.66
N PHE A 48 1.75 -4.10 5.40
CA PHE A 48 0.50 -3.67 4.79
C PHE A 48 -0.19 -4.86 4.16
N ARG A 49 -1.45 -5.04 4.50
CA ARG A 49 -2.25 -6.10 3.89
C ARG A 49 -2.66 -5.69 2.49
N ARG A 50 -2.61 -6.64 1.57
CA ARG A 50 -3.05 -6.42 0.20
C ARG A 50 -4.46 -5.83 0.12
N LYS A 51 -5.41 -6.40 0.85
CA LYS A 51 -6.81 -5.99 0.86
C LYS A 51 -6.98 -4.54 1.30
N ASP A 52 -6.20 -4.09 2.30
CA ASP A 52 -6.21 -2.71 2.78
C ASP A 52 -5.60 -1.75 1.74
N LEU A 53 -4.53 -2.18 1.05
CA LEU A 53 -3.94 -1.39 -0.05
C LEU A 53 -4.90 -1.27 -1.24
N GLU A 54 -5.55 -2.36 -1.65
CA GLU A 54 -6.56 -2.35 -2.71
C GLU A 54 -7.78 -1.49 -2.30
N ALA A 55 -8.23 -1.61 -1.05
CA ALA A 55 -9.30 -0.77 -0.52
C ALA A 55 -8.91 0.70 -0.47
N PHE A 56 -7.66 1.02 -0.12
CA PHE A 56 -7.14 2.38 -0.17
C PHE A 56 -7.11 2.90 -1.61
N VAL A 57 -6.55 2.14 -2.55
CA VAL A 57 -6.52 2.54 -3.96
C VAL A 57 -7.94 2.76 -4.47
N ASN A 58 -8.85 1.81 -4.23
CA ASN A 58 -10.25 1.87 -4.67
C ASN A 58 -11.04 2.99 -4.00
N GLY A 59 -10.82 3.24 -2.70
CA GLY A 59 -11.48 4.28 -1.92
C GLY A 59 -10.96 5.69 -2.20
N ASN A 60 -9.69 5.81 -2.60
CA ASN A 60 -9.06 7.08 -3.00
C ASN A 60 -9.10 7.31 -4.53
N VAL A 61 -9.82 6.50 -5.31
CA VAL A 61 -10.13 6.80 -6.73
C VAL A 61 -10.95 8.10 -6.87
N VAL A 62 -11.49 8.61 -5.78
CA VAL A 62 -12.10 9.93 -5.71
C VAL A 62 -11.19 10.88 -4.92
N GLU A 63 -10.41 11.65 -5.68
CA GLU A 63 -10.00 13.05 -5.45
C GLU A 63 -8.54 13.32 -5.86
N GLY A 64 -8.34 13.47 -7.17
CA GLY A 64 -7.53 14.56 -7.73
C GLY A 64 -6.00 14.55 -7.55
N GLY A 65 -5.31 14.44 -8.69
CA GLY A 65 -4.27 15.43 -9.00
C GLY A 65 -2.83 14.92 -9.00
N GLN A 66 -2.24 14.95 -10.20
CA GLN A 66 -0.84 15.27 -10.50
C GLN A 66 0.15 15.22 -9.33
N LEU A 67 1.08 14.26 -9.40
CA LEU A 67 2.44 14.54 -8.95
C LEU A 67 3.22 15.20 -10.10
N SER A 68 3.02 16.51 -10.27
CA SER A 68 4.00 17.38 -10.91
C SER A 68 4.49 18.38 -9.87
N LYS A 69 5.71 18.16 -9.37
CA LYS A 69 6.72 19.19 -9.15
C LYS A 69 8.07 18.51 -9.01
#